data_AF-A0A3B9FX27-F1
#
_entry.id   AF-A0A3B9FX27-F1
#
_cell.length_a   1.000
_cell.length_b   1.000
_cell.length_c   1.000
_cell.angle_alpha   90.00
_cell.angle_beta   90.00
_cell.angle_gamma   90.00
#
_symmetry.space_group_name_H-M   'P 1'
#
loop_
_entity.id
_entity.type
_entity.pdbx_description
1 polymer ?
#
loop_
_entity_poly.entity_id
_entity_poly.type
_entity_poly.pdbx_seq_one_letter_code
_entity_poly.pdbx_strand_id
1 'polypeptide(L)'
;MYLHEEGKNDPLSSEPLQQKAMEILRLVRALHDAAQADDTDLTEDTELMMEREALDILMGNALLIPGKIRANIQVEAYWLRMENAVLIKRAAMEIQSMVHQLLFRHPDWQDYADMIIEEVEQFRGLFINWVGRFDSSIDPDDGWGLFDRNT
;
A
#
# COMPACT_ATOMS: atom_id res chain seq x y z
N MET A 1 11.71 21.84 15.26
CA MET A 1 11.25 20.54 14.73
C MET A 1 10.72 19.76 15.92
N TYR A 2 9.43 19.86 16.19
CA TYR A 2 8.80 19.13 17.29
C TYR A 2 8.37 17.77 16.72
N LEU A 3 9.10 16.72 17.12
CA LEU A 3 8.60 15.36 16.97
C LEU A 3 7.48 15.23 18.02
N HIS A 4 6.22 15.23 17.59
CA HIS A 4 5.17 14.68 18.42
C HIS A 4 5.49 13.19 18.60
N GLU A 5 5.98 12.82 19.78
CA GLU A 5 5.98 11.43 20.22
C GLU A 5 4.52 11.00 20.29
N GLU A 6 4.08 10.16 19.34
CA GLU A 6 2.80 9.46 19.46
C GLU A 6 2.86 8.65 20.76
N GLY A 7 2.03 9.04 21.74
CA GLY A 7 1.91 8.30 22.98
C GLY A 7 1.32 6.92 22.68
N LYS A 8 1.80 5.88 23.37
CA LYS A 8 1.34 4.47 23.33
C LYS A 8 -0.19 4.24 23.46
N ASN A 9 -0.99 5.28 23.66
CA ASN A 9 -2.45 5.25 23.82
C ASN A 9 -3.16 6.31 22.94
N ASP A 10 -2.53 6.81 21.88
CA ASP A 10 -3.21 7.72 20.95
C ASP A 10 -4.35 6.97 20.22
N PRO A 11 -5.63 7.37 20.39
CA PRO A 11 -6.75 6.79 19.66
C PRO A 11 -6.66 7.03 18.14
N LEU A 12 -5.71 7.81 17.63
CA LEU A 12 -5.38 7.96 16.21
C LEU A 12 -4.14 7.17 15.77
N SER A 13 -3.51 6.40 16.69
CA SER A 13 -2.26 5.69 16.40
C SER A 13 -2.39 4.80 15.16
N SER A 14 -1.51 5.06 14.20
CA SER A 14 -1.39 4.28 12.97
C SER A 14 -0.43 3.11 13.14
N GLU A 15 0.12 2.86 14.34
CA GLU A 15 1.16 1.86 14.57
C GLU A 15 0.80 0.44 14.08
N PRO A 16 -0.38 -0.14 14.41
CA PRO A 16 -0.72 -1.48 13.92
C PRO A 16 -0.88 -1.52 12.40
N LEU A 17 -1.45 -0.46 11.81
CA LEU A 17 -1.62 -0.32 10.36
C LEU A 17 -0.27 -0.19 9.66
N GLN A 18 0.62 0.62 10.22
CA GLN A 18 1.99 0.85 9.75
C GLN A 18 2.81 -0.44 9.83
N GLN A 19 2.66 -1.21 10.90
CA GLN A 19 3.33 -2.50 11.06
C GLN A 19 2.88 -3.49 9.98
N LYS A 20 1.57 -3.62 9.75
CA LYS A 20 1.03 -4.47 8.67
C LYS A 20 1.48 -4.02 7.28
N ALA A 21 1.51 -2.71 7.02
CA ALA A 21 2.05 -2.18 5.78
C ALA A 21 3.52 -2.59 5.54
N MET A 22 4.33 -2.61 6.60
CA MET A 22 5.73 -3.03 6.50
C MET A 22 5.86 -4.54 6.30
N GLU A 23 4.93 -5.36 6.81
CA GLU A 23 4.89 -6.80 6.58
C GLU A 23 4.57 -7.12 5.12
N ILE A 24 3.56 -6.45 4.53
CA ILE A 24 3.27 -6.53 3.10
C ILE A 24 4.51 -6.17 2.27
N LEU A 25 5.18 -5.05 2.58
CA LEU A 25 6.40 -4.63 1.88
C LEU A 25 7.53 -5.68 1.96
N ARG A 26 7.70 -6.33 3.11
CA ARG A 26 8.72 -7.37 3.27
C ARG A 26 8.41 -8.60 2.42
N LEU A 27 7.16 -9.04 2.39
CA LEU A 27 6.74 -10.19 1.58
C LEU A 27 6.86 -9.90 0.08
N VAL A 28 6.41 -8.74 -0.37
CA VAL A 28 6.57 -8.30 -1.76
C VAL A 28 8.04 -8.21 -2.15
N ARG A 29 8.90 -7.73 -1.24
CA ARG A 29 10.36 -7.73 -1.47
C ARG A 29 10.93 -9.13 -1.57
N ALA A 30 10.53 -10.05 -0.70
CA ALA A 30 10.99 -11.43 -0.77
C ALA A 30 10.60 -12.10 -2.10
N LEU A 31 9.38 -11.85 -2.60
CA LEU A 31 8.93 -12.31 -3.91
C LEU A 31 9.77 -11.70 -5.05
N HIS A 32 10.01 -10.38 -5.00
CA HIS A 32 10.83 -9.67 -5.99
C HIS A 32 12.27 -10.20 -6.02
N ASP A 33 12.89 -10.37 -4.86
CA ASP A 33 14.25 -10.90 -4.73
C ASP A 33 14.34 -12.35 -5.23
N ALA A 34 13.34 -13.18 -4.92
CA ALA A 34 13.27 -14.57 -5.39
C ALA A 34 13.18 -14.64 -6.92
N ALA A 35 12.35 -13.81 -7.54
CA ALA A 35 12.21 -13.75 -8.99
C ALA A 35 13.50 -13.30 -9.71
N GLN A 36 14.34 -12.49 -9.05
CA GLN A 36 15.65 -12.10 -9.60
C GLN A 36 16.73 -13.18 -9.45
N ALA A 37 16.60 -14.09 -8.48
CA ALA A 37 17.58 -15.15 -8.26
C ALA A 37 17.54 -16.24 -9.34
N ASP A 38 16.39 -16.45 -9.97
CA ASP A 38 16.17 -17.44 -11.05
C ASP A 38 16.56 -16.92 -12.44
N ASP A 39 17.03 -15.69 -12.52
CA ASP A 39 17.23 -14.98 -13.78
C ASP A 39 18.61 -15.24 -14.41
N THR A 40 18.68 -16.27 -15.26
CA THR A 40 19.81 -16.50 -16.16
C THR A 40 19.76 -15.58 -17.37
N ASP A 41 20.40 -14.40 -17.24
CA ASP A 41 21.02 -13.55 -18.26
C ASP A 41 20.69 -13.85 -19.75
N LEU A 42 19.51 -13.44 -20.23
CA LEU A 42 19.17 -13.30 -21.66
C LEU A 42 18.11 -12.18 -21.87
N THR A 43 18.56 -10.94 -22.00
CA THR A 43 17.75 -9.72 -21.99
C THR A 43 17.11 -9.30 -23.33
N GLU A 44 16.49 -10.22 -24.09
CA GLU A 44 15.74 -9.86 -25.31
C GLU A 44 14.29 -10.39 -25.36
N ASP A 45 13.86 -11.19 -24.38
CA ASP A 45 12.48 -11.68 -24.34
C ASP A 45 11.53 -10.59 -23.79
N THR A 46 10.57 -10.18 -24.63
CA THR A 46 9.57 -9.16 -24.28
C THR A 46 8.69 -9.62 -23.11
N GLU A 47 8.40 -10.93 -22.98
CA GLU A 47 7.59 -11.46 -21.89
C GLU A 47 8.33 -11.35 -20.55
N LEU A 48 9.63 -11.66 -20.52
CA LEU A 48 10.47 -11.49 -19.33
C LEU A 48 10.61 -10.02 -18.91
N MET A 49 10.69 -9.10 -19.88
CA MET A 49 10.72 -7.65 -19.59
C MET A 49 9.41 -7.18 -18.94
N MET A 50 8.27 -7.58 -19.50
CA MET A 50 6.95 -7.23 -18.96
C MET A 50 6.75 -7.81 -17.55
N GLU A 51 7.30 -8.99 -17.28
CA GLU A 51 7.25 -9.58 -15.95
C GLU A 51 8.03 -8.79 -14.91
N ARG A 52 9.25 -8.36 -15.23
CA ARG A 52 10.04 -7.51 -14.31
C ARG A 52 9.34 -6.20 -14.03
N GLU A 53 8.78 -5.57 -15.06
CA GLU A 53 8.01 -4.35 -14.90
C GLU A 53 6.80 -4.57 -13.97
N ALA A 54 6.12 -5.71 -14.09
CA ALA A 54 5.05 -6.06 -13.16
C ALA A 54 5.56 -6.23 -11.72
N LEU A 55 6.71 -6.88 -11.50
CA LEU A 55 7.32 -7.01 -10.18
C LEU A 55 7.77 -5.65 -9.60
N ASP A 56 8.29 -4.75 -10.42
CA ASP A 56 8.71 -3.40 -10.02
C ASP A 56 7.50 -2.52 -9.66
N ILE A 57 6.41 -2.60 -10.43
CA ILE A 57 5.15 -1.91 -10.10
C ILE A 57 4.57 -2.46 -8.78
N LEU A 58 4.63 -3.78 -8.57
CA LEU A 58 4.19 -4.42 -7.32
C LEU A 58 4.98 -3.89 -6.12
N MET A 59 6.31 -3.82 -6.25
CA MET A 59 7.21 -3.23 -5.25
C MET A 59 6.89 -1.75 -5.00
N GLY A 60 6.65 -0.97 -6.06
CA GLY A 60 6.28 0.44 -5.97
C GLY A 60 5.01 0.66 -5.15
N ASN A 61 3.98 -0.15 -5.41
CA ASN A 61 2.74 -0.14 -4.62
C ASN A 61 2.99 -0.51 -3.16
N ALA A 62 3.80 -1.53 -2.90
CA ALA A 62 4.12 -1.95 -1.53
C ALA A 62 4.93 -0.90 -0.74
N LEU A 63 5.77 -0.11 -1.42
CA LEU A 63 6.49 1.02 -0.82
C LEU A 63 5.58 2.23 -0.56
N LEU A 64 4.59 2.46 -1.43
CA LEU A 64 3.68 3.59 -1.34
C LEU A 64 2.83 3.55 -0.08
N ILE A 65 2.30 2.38 0.28
CA ILE A 65 1.41 2.19 1.44
C ILE A 65 2.03 2.74 2.75
N PRO A 66 3.18 2.24 3.24
CA PRO A 66 3.79 2.73 4.48
C PRO A 66 4.32 4.17 4.36
N GLY A 67 4.60 4.66 3.15
CA GLY A 67 4.97 6.05 2.93
C GLY A 67 3.79 7.00 3.15
N LYS A 68 2.62 6.66 2.61
CA LYS A 68 1.40 7.46 2.70
C LYS A 68 0.77 7.44 4.09
N ILE A 69 0.87 6.33 4.82
CA ILE A 69 0.44 6.26 6.23
C ILE A 69 1.24 7.26 7.07
N ARG A 70 2.57 7.23 6.98
CA ARG A 70 3.45 8.18 7.69
C ARG A 70 3.20 9.64 7.32
N ALA A 71 2.97 9.92 6.04
CA ALA A 71 2.67 11.28 5.57
C ALA A 71 1.39 11.82 6.21
N ASN A 72 0.41 10.97 6.50
CA ASN A 72 -0.88 11.35 7.05
C ASN A 72 -0.81 11.79 8.52
N ILE A 73 0.28 11.47 9.25
CA ILE A 73 0.46 11.85 10.67
C ILE A 73 0.46 13.38 10.84
N GLN A 74 1.02 14.11 9.88
CA GLN A 74 1.22 15.57 9.96
C GLN A 74 0.12 16.38 9.24
N VAL A 75 -0.92 15.72 8.72
CA VAL A 75 -1.94 16.36 7.88
C VAL A 75 -3.16 16.70 8.71
N GLU A 76 -3.58 17.97 8.81
CA GLU A 76 -4.82 18.31 9.51
C GLU A 76 -6.04 18.33 8.59
N ALA A 77 -5.86 18.65 7.31
CA ALA A 77 -6.95 18.79 6.34
C ALA A 77 -7.58 17.44 5.95
N TYR A 78 -8.90 17.33 6.09
CA TYR A 78 -9.65 16.11 5.79
C TYR A 78 -9.45 15.59 4.37
N TRP A 79 -9.61 16.46 3.35
CA TRP A 79 -9.44 16.08 1.95
C TRP A 79 -8.06 15.47 1.67
N LEU A 80 -6.99 16.02 2.26
CA LEU A 80 -5.62 15.52 2.05
C LEU A 80 -5.40 14.18 2.77
N ARG A 81 -6.03 13.97 3.93
CA ARG A 81 -6.04 12.65 4.57
C ARG A 81 -6.76 11.61 3.70
N MET A 82 -7.89 12.00 3.12
CA MET A 82 -8.69 11.14 2.23
C MET A 82 -7.96 10.83 0.92
N GLU A 83 -7.27 11.79 0.31
CA GLU A 83 -6.48 11.57 -0.90
C GLU A 83 -5.38 10.52 -0.64
N ASN A 84 -4.64 10.66 0.46
CA ASN A 84 -3.64 9.68 0.86
C ASN A 84 -4.28 8.29 1.10
N ALA A 85 -5.46 8.23 1.71
CA ALA A 85 -6.19 6.98 1.92
C ALA A 85 -6.62 6.34 0.59
N VAL A 86 -7.05 7.12 -0.40
CA VAL A 86 -7.39 6.61 -1.74
C VAL A 86 -6.17 6.00 -2.42
N LEU A 87 -5.01 6.65 -2.34
CA LEU A 87 -3.77 6.13 -2.91
C LEU A 87 -3.34 4.82 -2.23
N ILE A 88 -3.44 4.74 -0.89
CA ILE A 88 -3.19 3.51 -0.13
C ILE A 88 -4.12 2.38 -0.57
N LYS A 89 -5.44 2.65 -0.61
CA LYS A 89 -6.45 1.66 -1.02
C LYS A 89 -6.17 1.14 -2.42
N ARG A 90 -5.88 2.03 -3.36
CA ARG A 90 -5.57 1.67 -4.74
C ARG A 90 -4.35 0.76 -4.81
N ALA A 91 -3.26 1.12 -4.14
CA ALA A 91 -2.05 0.30 -4.12
C ALA A 91 -2.30 -1.10 -3.53
N ALA A 92 -3.07 -1.21 -2.45
CA ALA A 92 -3.42 -2.51 -1.86
C ALA A 92 -4.24 -3.39 -2.82
N MET A 93 -5.22 -2.81 -3.53
CA MET A 93 -6.02 -3.53 -4.54
C MET A 93 -5.17 -3.96 -5.74
N GLU A 94 -4.26 -3.11 -6.19
CA GLU A 94 -3.32 -3.44 -7.27
C GLU A 94 -2.37 -4.57 -6.86
N ILE A 95 -1.85 -4.57 -5.62
CA ILE A 95 -1.03 -5.67 -5.08
C ILE A 95 -1.79 -7.00 -5.17
N GLN A 96 -3.03 -7.06 -4.67
CA GLN A 96 -3.84 -8.28 -4.74
C GLN A 96 -4.04 -8.74 -6.19
N SER A 97 -4.44 -7.84 -7.09
CA SER A 97 -4.69 -8.16 -8.49
C SER A 97 -3.44 -8.69 -9.20
N MET A 98 -2.29 -8.03 -8.99
CA MET A 98 -1.04 -8.38 -9.64
C MET A 98 -0.45 -9.69 -9.13
N VAL A 99 -0.55 -9.97 -7.82
CA VAL A 99 -0.10 -11.25 -7.24
C VAL A 99 -0.85 -12.42 -7.88
N HIS A 100 -2.17 -12.32 -8.07
CA HIS A 100 -2.94 -13.36 -8.77
C HIS A 100 -2.50 -13.53 -10.23
N GLN A 101 -2.18 -12.44 -10.93
CA GLN A 101 -1.69 -12.50 -12.31
C GLN A 101 -0.31 -13.16 -12.42
N LEU A 102 0.59 -12.91 -11.47
CA LEU A 102 1.91 -13.54 -11.39
C LEU A 102 1.78 -15.04 -11.10
N LEU A 103 0.87 -15.42 -10.19
CA LEU A 103 0.63 -16.82 -9.83
C LEU A 103 0.14 -17.68 -11.01
N PHE A 104 -0.60 -17.09 -11.94
CA PHE A 104 -1.00 -17.79 -13.18
C PHE A 104 0.21 -18.21 -14.03
N ARG A 105 1.29 -17.42 -14.00
CA ARG A 105 2.54 -17.69 -14.73
C ARG A 105 3.54 -18.51 -13.91
N HIS A 106 3.57 -18.30 -12.60
CA HIS A 106 4.49 -18.95 -11.65
C HIS A 106 3.72 -19.62 -10.51
N PRO A 107 3.15 -20.82 -10.76
CA PRO A 107 2.41 -21.56 -9.75
C PRO A 107 3.24 -21.93 -8.51
N ASP A 108 4.56 -21.98 -8.64
CA ASP A 108 5.52 -22.22 -7.57
C ASP A 108 5.62 -21.06 -6.57
N TRP A 109 5.13 -19.87 -6.92
CA TRP A 109 5.07 -18.72 -6.00
C TRP A 109 3.80 -18.70 -5.12
N GLN A 110 3.02 -19.78 -5.11
CA GLN A 110 1.78 -19.90 -4.34
C GLN A 110 1.94 -19.48 -2.87
N ASP A 111 3.00 -19.94 -2.19
CA ASP A 111 3.21 -19.63 -0.77
C ASP A 111 3.42 -18.12 -0.54
N TYR A 112 4.17 -17.45 -1.42
CA TYR A 112 4.33 -15.99 -1.38
C TYR A 112 3.01 -15.28 -1.64
N ALA A 113 2.26 -15.75 -2.64
CA ALA A 113 0.97 -15.16 -3.02
C ALA A 113 -0.03 -15.23 -1.87
N ASP A 114 -0.17 -16.39 -1.25
CA ASP A 114 -1.09 -16.61 -0.13
C ASP A 114 -0.74 -15.73 1.07
N MET A 115 0.54 -15.66 1.44
CA MET A 115 1.00 -14.78 2.53
C MET A 115 0.73 -13.31 2.24
N ILE A 116 1.00 -12.84 1.01
CA ILE A 116 0.75 -11.43 0.63
C ILE A 116 -0.75 -11.13 0.67
N ILE A 117 -1.59 -11.99 0.11
CA ILE A 117 -3.04 -11.79 0.06
C ILE A 117 -3.63 -11.77 1.48
N GLU A 118 -3.19 -12.68 2.35
CA GLU A 118 -3.62 -12.72 3.74
C GLU A 118 -3.25 -11.42 4.48
N GLU A 119 -2.00 -10.95 4.36
CA GLU A 119 -1.58 -9.70 5.00
C GLU A 119 -2.32 -8.47 4.46
N VAL A 120 -2.66 -8.44 3.16
CA VAL A 120 -3.49 -7.36 2.59
C VAL A 120 -4.91 -7.39 3.16
N GLU A 121 -5.51 -8.57 3.37
CA GLU A 121 -6.84 -8.67 3.99
C GLU A 121 -6.83 -8.24 5.46
N GLN A 122 -5.80 -8.63 6.22
CA GLN A 122 -5.62 -8.17 7.60
C GLN A 122 -5.41 -6.64 7.66
N PHE A 123 -4.57 -6.12 6.76
CA PHE A 123 -4.36 -4.69 6.59
C PHE A 123 -5.66 -3.95 6.27
N ARG A 124 -6.51 -4.49 5.39
CA ARG A 124 -7.80 -3.87 5.00
C ARG A 124 -8.69 -3.61 6.22
N GLY A 125 -8.75 -4.55 7.17
CA GLY A 125 -9.51 -4.37 8.41
C GLY A 125 -9.01 -3.19 9.25
N LEU A 126 -7.70 -3.10 9.43
CA LEU A 126 -7.06 -1.98 10.14
C LEU A 126 -7.26 -0.65 9.39
N PHE A 127 -7.14 -0.68 8.07
CA PHE A 127 -7.26 0.49 7.21
C PHE A 127 -8.66 1.10 7.28
N ILE A 128 -9.71 0.29 7.21
CA ILE A 128 -11.10 0.76 7.33
C ILE A 128 -11.31 1.45 8.68
N ASN A 129 -10.80 0.84 9.76
CA ASN A 129 -10.91 1.44 11.09
C ASN A 129 -10.14 2.76 11.20
N TRP A 130 -8.97 2.86 10.58
CA TRP A 130 -8.16 4.07 10.56
C TRP A 130 -8.83 5.22 9.78
N VAL A 131 -9.31 4.96 8.56
CA VAL A 131 -10.04 5.97 7.75
C VAL A 131 -11.32 6.42 8.45
N GLY A 132 -12.03 5.51 9.13
CA GLY A 132 -13.24 5.84 9.88
C GLY A 132 -13.04 6.82 11.04
N ARG A 133 -11.79 7.13 11.42
CA ARG A 133 -11.44 8.10 12.47
C ARG A 133 -11.17 9.50 11.92
N PHE A 134 -11.17 9.71 10.60
CA PHE A 134 -10.91 11.02 10.02
C PHE A 134 -12.05 11.98 10.30
N ASP A 135 -11.74 13.14 10.88
CA ASP A 135 -12.72 14.19 11.14
C ASP A 135 -12.98 15.00 9.86
N SER A 136 -14.23 15.02 9.42
CA SER A 136 -14.67 15.78 8.24
C SER A 136 -15.28 17.16 8.58
N SER A 137 -15.15 17.60 9.85
CA SER A 137 -15.64 18.91 10.29
C SER A 137 -14.79 20.08 9.76
N ILE A 138 -13.51 19.82 9.44
CA ILE A 138 -12.55 20.78 8.88
C ILE A 138 -12.24 20.37 7.44
N ASP A 139 -13.06 20.83 6.50
CA ASP A 139 -12.93 20.54 5.07
C ASP A 139 -12.77 21.83 4.27
N PRO A 140 -11.57 22.45 4.29
CA PRO A 140 -11.27 23.56 3.40
C PRO A 140 -11.28 23.06 1.96
N ASP A 141 -11.88 23.83 1.05
CA ASP A 141 -11.89 23.56 -0.39
C ASP A 141 -10.47 23.24 -0.90
N ASP A 142 -10.33 22.11 -1.58
CA ASP A 142 -9.07 21.64 -2.17
C ASP A 142 -8.74 22.36 -3.48
N GLY A 143 -9.69 23.13 -4.02
CA GLY A 143 -9.58 23.88 -5.27
C GLY A 143 -9.80 23.03 -6.53
N TRP A 144 -10.09 21.74 -6.38
CA TRP A 144 -10.36 20.81 -7.49
C TRP A 144 -11.85 20.44 -7.59
N GLY A 145 -12.64 20.73 -6.56
CA GLY A 145 -14.10 20.51 -6.56
C GLY A 145 -14.48 19.03 -6.50
N LEU A 146 -13.58 18.15 -6.07
CA LEU A 146 -13.80 16.70 -6.00
C LEU A 146 -14.55 16.27 -4.73
N PHE A 147 -14.44 17.07 -3.66
CA PHE A 147 -15.00 16.76 -2.34
C PHE A 147 -16.06 17.77 -1.84
N ASP A 148 -16.43 18.74 -2.69
CA ASP A 148 -17.43 19.75 -2.35
C ASP A 148 -18.79 19.10 -2.04
N ARG A 149 -19.28 19.30 -0.80
CA ARG A 149 -20.56 18.75 -0.31
C ARG A 149 -21.78 19.61 -0.69
N ASN A 150 -21.61 20.64 -1.52
CA ASN A 150 -22.64 21.65 -1.84
C ASN A 150 -23.33 21.48 -3.21
N THR A 151 -23.35 20.27 -3.77
CA THR A 151 -24.18 19.94 -4.96
C THR A 151 -25.24 18.91 -4.66
#